data_AF-A0A2P2JLI0-F1
#
_entry.id   AF-A0A2P2JLI0-F1
#
_cell.length_a   1.000
_cell.length_b   1.000
_cell.length_c   1.000
_cell.angle_alpha   90.00
_cell.angle_beta   90.00
_cell.angle_gamma   90.00
#
_symmetry.space_group_name_H-M   'P 1'
#
loop_
_entity.id
_entity.type
_entity.pdbx_description
1 polymer ?
#
loop_
_entity_poly.entity_id
_entity_poly.type
_entity_poly.pdbx_seq_one_letter_code
_entity_poly.pdbx_strand_id
1 'polypeptide(L)'
;MASLSVATTSLSLRSFPSTPSCSGLHNFGGPKLPFRRMAMEVMAQKKAKKTRKIILKEDVADLGKKGQLLDVKAGYYRNYLLPMGMAQIVTPLLLKEMRIEEERIEAEKKRVKEEAEQLALIFETIGSFKVKRKGGKGKQIFGSVTTQDLADIIKAQLQRYGLDALHIVVACHLPEIQI
;
A
#
# COMPACT_ATOMS: atom_id res chain seq x y z
N MET A 1 -29.89 44.39 -28.37
CA MET A 1 -29.64 43.27 -29.29
C MET A 1 -29.18 42.07 -28.47
N ALA A 2 -29.91 40.95 -28.63
CA ALA A 2 -29.62 39.56 -28.24
C ALA A 2 -29.17 39.25 -26.80
N SER A 3 -30.15 38.90 -25.97
CA SER A 3 -30.04 37.98 -24.84
C SER A 3 -29.73 36.56 -25.35
N LEU A 4 -28.79 35.85 -24.69
CA LEU A 4 -28.52 34.43 -24.95
C LEU A 4 -28.97 33.59 -23.74
N SER A 5 -29.84 32.65 -24.07
CA SER A 5 -30.68 31.83 -23.21
C SER A 5 -29.94 30.56 -22.75
N VAL A 6 -30.11 30.21 -21.48
CA VAL A 6 -29.63 28.97 -20.85
C VAL A 6 -30.58 27.84 -21.24
N ALA A 7 -30.09 26.85 -21.98
CA ALA A 7 -30.88 25.69 -22.39
C ALA A 7 -30.85 24.59 -21.32
N THR A 8 -31.85 24.59 -20.44
CA THR A 8 -32.15 23.49 -19.52
C THR A 8 -32.80 22.35 -20.30
N THR A 9 -32.06 21.28 -20.61
CA THR A 9 -32.62 20.11 -21.29
C THR A 9 -33.27 19.19 -20.25
N SER A 10 -34.60 19.26 -20.14
CA SER A 10 -35.42 18.36 -19.34
C SER A 10 -35.40 16.95 -19.95
N LEU A 11 -34.79 16.00 -19.25
CA LEU A 11 -34.86 14.58 -19.58
C LEU A 11 -36.27 14.08 -19.23
N SER A 12 -37.13 14.06 -20.25
CA SER A 12 -38.45 13.43 -20.22
C SER A 12 -38.31 11.94 -19.88
N LEU A 13 -38.93 11.54 -18.77
CA LEU A 13 -39.15 10.15 -18.39
C LEU A 13 -39.91 9.43 -19.50
N ARG A 14 -39.20 8.61 -20.28
CA ARG A 14 -39.84 7.65 -21.18
C ARG A 14 -40.48 6.55 -20.35
N SER A 15 -41.80 6.54 -20.36
CA SER A 15 -42.68 5.51 -19.87
C SER A 15 -42.24 4.13 -20.39
N PHE A 16 -41.92 3.21 -19.48
CA PHE A 16 -41.77 1.80 -19.79
C PHE A 16 -43.09 1.26 -20.36
N PRO A 17 -43.12 0.61 -21.54
CA PRO A 17 -44.32 -0.11 -21.95
C PRO A 17 -44.54 -1.31 -21.02
N SER A 18 -45.77 -1.45 -20.56
CA SER A 18 -46.25 -2.59 -19.79
C SER A 18 -46.00 -3.89 -20.57
N THR A 19 -45.45 -4.88 -19.87
CA THR A 19 -45.32 -6.24 -20.36
C THR A 19 -46.72 -6.83 -20.60
N PRO A 20 -47.03 -7.40 -21.79
CA PRO A 20 -48.28 -8.12 -21.96
C PRO A 20 -48.18 -9.46 -21.23
N SER A 21 -49.20 -9.77 -20.44
CA SER A 21 -49.39 -11.09 -19.83
C SER A 21 -49.57 -12.14 -20.95
N CYS A 22 -48.65 -13.10 -21.04
CA CYS A 22 -48.82 -14.27 -21.89
C CYS A 22 -49.82 -15.24 -21.24
N SER A 23 -51.10 -15.06 -21.50
CA SER A 23 -52.13 -16.08 -21.31
C SER A 23 -52.62 -16.53 -22.69
N GLY A 24 -52.04 -17.62 -23.20
CA GLY A 24 -52.37 -18.12 -24.53
C GLY A 24 -51.76 -19.50 -24.78
N LEU A 25 -52.35 -20.52 -24.15
CA LEU A 25 -52.18 -21.91 -24.54
C LEU A 25 -52.79 -22.10 -25.93
N HIS A 26 -51.95 -22.23 -26.96
CA HIS A 26 -52.36 -22.80 -28.24
C HIS A 26 -51.61 -24.10 -28.49
N ASN A 27 -52.36 -25.19 -28.41
CA ASN A 27 -51.94 -26.55 -28.72
C ASN A 27 -51.59 -26.65 -30.21
N PHE A 28 -50.32 -26.47 -30.56
CA PHE A 28 -49.80 -26.88 -31.87
C PHE A 28 -49.47 -28.36 -31.83
N GLY A 29 -50.47 -29.20 -32.13
CA GLY A 29 -50.30 -30.61 -32.42
C GLY A 29 -49.62 -30.81 -33.78
N GLY A 30 -48.30 -30.66 -33.82
CA GLY A 30 -47.47 -31.12 -34.94
C GLY A 30 -47.17 -32.62 -34.82
N PRO A 31 -46.92 -33.34 -35.94
CA PRO A 31 -46.49 -34.73 -35.88
C PRO A 31 -45.15 -34.81 -35.14
N LYS A 32 -45.09 -35.63 -34.07
CA LYS A 32 -43.85 -35.92 -33.35
C LYS A 32 -42.91 -36.63 -34.33
N LEU A 33 -41.97 -35.88 -34.90
CA LEU A 33 -40.83 -36.45 -35.62
C LEU A 33 -40.14 -37.47 -34.71
N PRO A 34 -39.83 -38.68 -35.18
CA PRO A 34 -39.10 -39.63 -34.37
C PRO A 34 -37.76 -38.99 -34.06
N PHE A 35 -37.54 -38.63 -32.80
CA PHE A 35 -36.24 -38.25 -32.29
C PHE A 35 -35.38 -39.51 -32.36
N ARG A 36 -34.87 -39.81 -33.57
CA ARG A 36 -33.83 -40.79 -33.81
C ARG A 36 -32.78 -40.42 -32.78
N ARG A 37 -32.56 -41.30 -31.80
CA ARG A 37 -31.42 -41.19 -30.88
C ARG A 37 -30.20 -41.26 -31.77
N MET A 38 -29.77 -40.12 -32.32
CA MET A 38 -28.41 -39.95 -32.76
C MET A 38 -27.63 -40.22 -31.48
N ALA A 39 -26.91 -41.34 -31.46
CA ALA A 39 -25.97 -41.61 -30.40
C ALA A 39 -24.98 -40.45 -30.44
N MET A 40 -25.17 -39.47 -29.56
CA MET A 40 -24.24 -38.38 -29.39
C MET A 40 -23.04 -39.00 -28.68
N GLU A 41 -22.03 -39.39 -29.45
CA GLU A 41 -20.80 -39.91 -28.91
C GLU A 41 -20.10 -38.77 -28.16
N VAL A 42 -20.20 -38.80 -26.83
CA VAL A 42 -19.56 -37.79 -25.98
C VAL A 42 -18.07 -38.12 -25.90
N MET A 43 -17.31 -37.54 -26.83
CA MET A 43 -15.86 -37.52 -26.74
C MET A 43 -15.43 -36.67 -25.53
N ALA A 44 -14.85 -37.28 -24.51
CA ALA A 44 -14.38 -36.59 -23.32
C ALA A 44 -13.20 -35.67 -23.66
N GLN A 45 -13.41 -34.36 -23.56
CA GLN A 45 -12.34 -33.38 -23.74
C GLN A 45 -11.51 -33.25 -22.45
N LYS A 46 -10.18 -33.33 -22.56
CA LYS A 46 -9.24 -33.12 -21.45
C LYS A 46 -9.37 -31.69 -20.91
N LYS A 47 -9.76 -31.52 -19.65
CA LYS A 47 -9.96 -30.21 -19.02
C LYS A 47 -8.63 -29.46 -18.84
N ALA A 48 -8.55 -28.23 -19.36
CA ALA A 48 -7.43 -27.33 -19.12
C ALA A 48 -7.61 -26.54 -17.80
N LYS A 49 -6.52 -26.38 -17.04
CA LYS A 49 -6.49 -25.60 -15.78
C LYS A 49 -6.47 -24.10 -16.08
N LYS A 50 -7.46 -23.36 -15.59
CA LYS A 50 -7.55 -21.90 -15.74
C LYS A 50 -6.82 -21.19 -14.59
N THR A 51 -5.85 -20.35 -14.91
CA THR A 51 -5.09 -19.52 -13.95
C THR A 51 -5.38 -18.02 -14.16
N ARG A 52 -5.09 -17.20 -13.16
CA ARG A 52 -5.24 -15.73 -13.14
C ARG A 52 -4.03 -15.10 -12.47
N LYS A 53 -3.53 -14.01 -13.06
CA LYS A 53 -2.49 -13.17 -12.46
C LYS A 53 -3.12 -12.20 -11.47
N ILE A 54 -2.65 -12.21 -10.23
CA ILE A 54 -3.19 -11.39 -9.16
C ILE A 54 -2.06 -10.69 -8.38
N ILE A 55 -2.40 -9.57 -7.75
CA ILE A 55 -1.59 -8.91 -6.74
C ILE A 55 -2.30 -9.06 -5.40
N LEU A 56 -1.55 -9.46 -4.37
CA LEU A 56 -2.06 -9.53 -3.00
C LEU A 56 -2.09 -8.15 -2.35
N LYS A 57 -3.21 -7.80 -1.70
CA LYS A 57 -3.35 -6.58 -0.90
C LYS A 57 -2.97 -6.82 0.55
N GLU A 58 -3.25 -8.02 1.04
CA GLU A 58 -2.99 -8.43 2.41
C GLU A 58 -2.00 -9.61 2.44
N ASP A 59 -1.42 -9.85 3.61
CA ASP A 59 -0.58 -11.02 3.85
C ASP A 59 -1.46 -12.26 4.00
N VAL A 60 -1.16 -13.31 3.24
CA VAL A 60 -1.90 -14.58 3.26
C VAL A 60 -0.90 -15.70 3.51
N ALA A 61 -1.06 -16.42 4.61
CA ALA A 61 -0.11 -17.44 5.08
C ALA A 61 0.28 -18.48 3.99
N ASP A 62 -0.66 -18.85 3.12
CA ASP A 62 -0.44 -19.87 2.08
C ASP A 62 0.17 -19.34 0.78
N LEU A 63 0.11 -18.02 0.54
CA LEU A 63 0.53 -17.42 -0.74
C LEU A 63 1.76 -16.54 -0.60
N GLY A 64 1.83 -15.71 0.43
CA GLY A 64 2.90 -14.75 0.65
C GLY A 64 2.42 -13.39 1.13
N LYS A 65 3.36 -12.45 1.14
CA LYS A 65 3.19 -11.11 1.70
C LYS A 65 2.39 -10.19 0.78
N LYS A 66 1.87 -9.11 1.36
CA LYS A 66 1.25 -8.01 0.61
C LYS A 66 2.15 -7.49 -0.53
N GLY A 67 1.55 -7.16 -1.66
CA GLY A 67 2.22 -6.59 -2.84
C GLY A 67 2.82 -7.62 -3.80
N GLN A 68 2.73 -8.92 -3.52
CA GLN A 68 3.31 -9.94 -4.40
C GLN A 68 2.45 -10.23 -5.64
N LEU A 69 3.13 -10.41 -6.79
CA LEU A 69 2.54 -10.81 -8.06
C LEU A 69 2.56 -12.34 -8.20
N LEU A 70 1.38 -12.98 -8.24
CA LEU A 70 1.26 -14.44 -8.27
C LEU A 70 0.24 -14.93 -9.29
N ASP A 71 0.50 -16.12 -9.85
CA ASP A 71 -0.42 -16.82 -10.75
C ASP A 71 -1.22 -17.87 -9.98
N VAL A 72 -2.51 -17.60 -9.78
CA VAL A 72 -3.39 -18.41 -8.92
C VAL A 72 -4.48 -19.08 -9.75
N LYS A 73 -5.04 -20.20 -9.27
CA LYS A 73 -6.20 -20.85 -9.91
C LYS A 73 -7.39 -19.88 -9.96
N ALA A 74 -8.08 -19.82 -11.10
CA ALA A 74 -9.19 -18.89 -11.31
C ALA A 74 -10.33 -19.07 -10.29
N GLY A 75 -10.59 -20.30 -9.84
CA GLY A 75 -11.60 -20.58 -8.81
C GLY A 75 -11.20 -20.09 -7.42
N TYR A 76 -9.91 -20.18 -7.07
CA TYR A 76 -9.42 -19.70 -5.78
C TYR A 76 -9.52 -18.17 -5.69
N TYR A 77 -9.18 -17.46 -6.77
CA TYR A 77 -9.39 -16.01 -6.84
C TYR A 77 -10.88 -15.64 -6.68
N ARG A 78 -11.79 -16.29 -7.42
CA ARG A 78 -13.22 -15.93 -7.42
C ARG A 78 -13.94 -16.26 -6.12
N ASN A 79 -13.63 -17.41 -5.53
CA ASN A 79 -14.41 -17.93 -4.39
C ASN A 79 -13.85 -17.47 -3.04
N TYR A 80 -12.55 -17.18 -2.97
CA TYR A 80 -11.88 -16.87 -1.71
C TYR A 80 -11.28 -15.46 -1.71
N LEU A 81 -10.34 -15.16 -2.61
CA LEU A 81 -9.58 -13.90 -2.53
C LEU A 81 -10.39 -12.65 -2.91
N LEU A 82 -11.29 -12.77 -3.88
CA LEU A 82 -12.14 -11.66 -4.33
C LEU A 82 -13.18 -11.25 -3.28
N PRO A 83 -14.01 -12.16 -2.71
CA PRO A 83 -14.99 -11.77 -1.71
C PRO A 83 -14.34 -11.29 -0.40
N MET A 84 -13.16 -11.81 -0.05
CA MET A 84 -12.41 -11.35 1.12
C MET A 84 -11.62 -10.05 0.87
N GLY A 85 -11.56 -9.55 -0.38
CA GLY A 85 -10.82 -8.33 -0.72
C GLY A 85 -9.29 -8.44 -0.64
N MET A 86 -8.76 -9.64 -0.41
CA MET A 86 -7.34 -9.90 -0.18
C MET A 86 -6.47 -9.80 -1.44
N ALA A 87 -7.08 -9.81 -2.64
CA ALA A 87 -6.33 -9.74 -3.89
C ALA A 87 -7.04 -8.90 -4.97
N GLN A 88 -6.26 -8.38 -5.90
CA GLN A 88 -6.72 -7.64 -7.07
C GLN A 88 -6.17 -8.23 -8.37
N ILE A 89 -6.94 -8.14 -9.45
CA ILE A 89 -6.48 -8.56 -10.77
C ILE A 89 -5.37 -7.63 -11.25
N VAL A 90 -4.34 -8.23 -11.82
CA VAL A 90 -3.24 -7.50 -12.45
C VAL A 90 -3.74 -6.87 -13.73
N THR A 91 -3.85 -5.55 -13.73
CA THR A 91 -4.07 -4.75 -14.93
C THR A 91 -2.76 -4.04 -15.30
N PRO A 92 -2.53 -3.72 -16.59
CA PRO A 92 -1.32 -3.01 -17.00
C PRO A 92 -1.23 -1.61 -16.38
N LEU A 93 -2.36 -1.00 -16.02
CA LEU A 93 -2.39 0.28 -15.30
C LEU A 93 -1.92 0.11 -13.87
N LEU A 94 -2.44 -0.87 -13.14
CA LEU A 94 -2.06 -1.15 -11.76
C LEU A 94 -0.55 -1.47 -11.64
N LEU A 95 0.01 -2.20 -12.62
CA LEU A 95 1.45 -2.46 -12.66
C LEU A 95 2.30 -1.19 -12.81
N LYS A 96 1.81 -0.19 -13.56
CA LYS A 96 2.52 1.09 -13.72
C LYS A 96 2.44 1.92 -12.44
N GLU A 97 1.26 2.00 -11.84
CA GLU A 97 1.04 2.70 -10.56
C GLU A 97 1.95 2.14 -9.46
N MET A 98 2.07 0.81 -9.37
CA MET A 98 2.97 0.16 -8.41
C MET A 98 4.43 0.54 -8.64
N ARG A 99 4.90 0.52 -9.88
CA ARG A 99 6.30 0.89 -10.20
C ARG A 99 6.61 2.33 -9.83
N ILE A 100 5.69 3.24 -10.11
CA ILE A 100 5.84 4.66 -9.76
C ILE A 100 5.93 4.82 -8.24
N GLU A 101 5.09 4.10 -7.50
CA GLU A 101 5.11 4.15 -6.04
C GLU A 101 6.39 3.51 -5.45
N GLU A 102 6.85 2.40 -6.01
CA GLU A 102 8.12 1.77 -5.66
C GLU A 102 9.30 2.72 -5.89
N GLU A 103 9.38 3.34 -7.07
CA GLU A 103 10.42 4.33 -7.40
C GLU A 103 10.39 5.52 -6.44
N ARG A 104 9.20 6.01 -6.07
CA ARG A 104 9.03 7.09 -5.10
C ARG A 104 9.57 6.69 -3.73
N ILE A 105 9.18 5.51 -3.24
CA ILE A 105 9.63 4.99 -1.94
C ILE A 105 11.14 4.76 -1.93
N GLU A 106 11.71 4.25 -3.03
CA GLU A 106 13.15 4.06 -3.17
C GLU A 106 13.90 5.39 -3.19
N ALA A 107 13.38 6.40 -3.89
CA ALA A 107 13.97 7.73 -3.91
C ALA A 107 13.96 8.37 -2.52
N GLU A 108 12.85 8.25 -1.78
CA GLU A 108 12.75 8.77 -0.40
C GLU A 108 13.71 8.03 0.54
N LYS A 109 13.80 6.70 0.45
CA LYS A 109 14.78 5.91 1.22
C LYS A 109 16.21 6.30 0.92
N LYS A 110 16.56 6.60 -0.34
CA LYS A 110 17.91 7.06 -0.71
C LYS A 110 18.20 8.43 -0.10
N ARG A 111 17.27 9.38 -0.20
CA ARG A 111 17.39 10.71 0.43
C ARG A 111 17.62 10.61 1.94
N VAL A 112 16.79 9.83 2.64
CA VAL A 112 16.93 9.64 4.09
C VAL A 112 18.27 8.99 4.46
N LYS A 113 18.76 8.05 3.65
CA LYS A 113 20.08 7.45 3.86
C LYS A 113 21.21 8.44 3.65
N GLU A 114 21.15 9.21 2.56
CA GLU A 114 22.14 10.25 2.25
C GLU A 114 22.18 11.32 3.36
N GLU A 115 21.02 11.77 3.84
CA GLU A 115 20.91 12.68 4.99
C GLU A 115 21.52 12.06 6.27
N ALA A 116 21.22 10.79 6.55
CA ALA A 116 21.79 10.10 7.72
C ALA A 116 23.31 9.94 7.63
N GLU A 117 23.85 9.63 6.44
CA GLU A 117 25.29 9.53 6.19
C GLU A 117 25.99 10.89 6.36
N GLN A 118 25.39 11.97 5.85
CA GLN A 118 25.90 13.33 6.04
C GLN A 118 25.94 13.71 7.53
N LEU A 119 24.88 13.41 8.28
CA LEU A 119 24.83 13.64 9.72
C LEU A 119 25.92 12.84 10.45
N ALA A 120 26.12 11.57 10.10
CA ALA A 120 27.16 10.73 10.70
C ALA A 120 28.56 11.33 10.52
N LEU A 121 28.91 11.79 9.30
CA LEU A 121 30.19 12.44 9.02
C LEU A 121 30.41 13.73 9.84
N ILE A 122 29.34 14.50 10.06
CA ILE A 122 29.40 15.72 10.88
C ILE A 122 29.66 15.36 12.34
N PHE A 123 28.98 14.34 12.87
CA PHE A 123 29.21 13.87 14.23
C PHE A 123 30.62 13.34 14.45
N GLU A 124 31.18 12.59 13.49
CA GLU A 124 32.57 12.14 13.53
C GLU A 124 33.57 13.30 13.56
N THR A 125 33.30 14.37 12.81
CA THR A 125 34.16 15.56 12.74
C THR A 125 34.16 16.35 14.05
N ILE A 126 33.03 16.41 14.76
CA ILE A 126 32.90 17.18 16.01
C ILE A 126 33.70 16.53 17.16
N GLY A 127 33.86 15.20 17.16
CA GLY A 127 34.82 14.43 17.96
C GLY A 127 34.59 14.38 19.48
N SER A 128 34.34 15.51 20.15
CA SER A 128 34.12 15.55 21.60
C SER A 128 33.15 16.65 22.06
N PHE A 129 32.09 16.25 22.76
CA PHE A 129 31.15 17.15 23.40
C PHE A 129 31.63 17.46 24.83
N LYS A 130 31.99 18.71 25.10
CA LYS A 130 32.41 19.15 26.45
C LYS A 130 31.21 19.66 27.25
N VAL A 131 30.79 18.90 28.26
CA VAL A 131 29.73 19.31 29.19
C VAL A 131 30.35 20.08 30.36
N LYS A 132 30.06 21.38 30.47
CA LYS A 132 30.53 22.21 31.60
C LYS A 132 29.45 22.26 32.69
N ARG A 133 29.72 21.68 33.86
CA ARG A 133 28.88 21.79 35.06
C ARG A 133 29.72 22.29 36.25
N LYS A 134 29.05 22.93 37.22
CA LYS A 134 29.70 23.43 38.43
C LYS A 134 30.13 22.25 39.30
N GLY A 135 31.44 22.11 39.49
CA GLY A 135 32.02 21.12 40.40
C GLY A 135 31.99 21.58 41.85
N GLY A 136 31.90 20.63 42.78
CA GLY A 136 32.05 20.87 44.21
C GLY A 136 33.49 20.87 44.70
N LYS A 137 33.66 21.04 46.02
CA LYS A 137 34.94 20.81 46.68
C LYS A 137 35.22 19.30 46.63
N GLY A 138 36.16 18.88 45.79
CA GLY A 138 36.46 17.47 45.50
C GLY A 138 35.95 17.05 44.11
N LYS A 139 36.38 15.89 43.61
CA LYS A 139 36.02 15.30 42.30
C LYS A 139 34.51 14.97 42.14
N GLN A 140 33.60 15.70 42.80
CA GLN A 140 32.16 15.51 42.79
C GLN A 140 31.47 16.59 41.95
N ILE A 141 30.61 16.16 41.03
CA ILE A 141 29.78 17.02 40.18
C ILE A 141 28.43 17.21 40.88
N PHE A 142 27.93 18.44 40.95
CA PHE A 142 26.60 18.69 41.51
C PHE A 142 25.52 18.45 40.45
N GLY A 143 24.71 17.41 40.67
CA GLY A 143 23.55 17.04 39.85
C GLY A 143 23.81 15.88 38.89
N SER A 144 22.73 15.21 38.48
CA SER A 144 22.77 14.17 37.45
C SER A 144 22.75 14.80 36.06
N VAL A 145 23.50 14.23 35.11
CA VAL A 145 23.41 14.61 33.70
C VAL A 145 22.18 13.92 33.11
N THR A 146 21.19 14.72 32.71
CA THR A 146 19.97 14.18 32.10
C THR A 146 20.13 14.02 30.60
N THR A 147 19.28 13.19 29.98
CA THR A 147 19.23 13.03 28.52
C THR A 147 18.88 14.35 27.81
N GLN A 148 18.13 15.23 28.47
CA GLN A 148 17.78 16.56 27.97
C GLN A 148 19.01 17.46 27.85
N ASP A 149 19.87 17.48 28.88
CA ASP A 149 21.11 18.27 28.87
C ASP A 149 22.04 17.88 27.70
N LEU A 150 22.14 16.58 27.41
CA LEU A 150 22.94 16.07 26.30
C LEU A 150 22.34 16.48 24.94
N ALA A 151 21.02 16.36 24.80
CA ALA A 151 20.31 16.76 23.59
C ALA A 151 20.48 18.27 23.31
N ASP A 152 20.41 19.11 24.35
CA ASP A 152 20.56 20.56 24.22
C ASP A 152 21.99 20.96 23.84
N ILE A 153 23.01 20.29 24.38
CA ILE A 153 24.41 20.53 24.01
C ILE A 153 24.67 20.13 22.56
N ILE A 154 24.13 18.97 22.13
CA ILE A 154 24.25 18.50 20.75
C ILE A 154 23.54 19.49 19.80
N LYS A 155 22.33 19.95 20.14
CA LYS A 155 21.59 20.95 19.35
C LYS A 155 22.35 22.28 19.27
N ALA A 156 22.90 22.78 20.39
CA ALA A 156 23.65 24.02 20.41
C ALA A 156 24.92 23.95 19.53
N GLN A 157 25.54 22.77 19.44
CA GLN A 157 26.66 22.56 18.52
C GLN A 157 26.22 22.40 17.06
N LEU A 158 25.12 21.67 16.80
CA LEU A 158 24.56 21.48 15.46
C LEU A 158 23.97 22.76 14.84
N GLN A 159 23.40 23.65 15.65
CA GLN A 159 22.92 24.96 15.19
C GLN A 159 24.03 25.81 14.56
N ARG A 160 25.30 25.62 14.97
CA ARG A 160 26.44 26.27 14.31
C ARG A 160 26.67 25.77 12.89
N TYR A 161 26.18 24.58 12.57
CA TYR A 161 26.23 23.96 11.26
C TYR A 161 24.90 24.07 10.49
N GLY A 162 23.89 24.76 11.05
CA GLY A 162 22.61 25.03 10.37
C GLY A 162 21.68 23.82 10.20
N LEU A 163 21.79 22.80 11.07
CA LEU A 163 21.01 21.57 11.00
C LEU A 163 20.01 21.46 12.16
N ASP A 164 18.71 21.45 11.83
CA ASP A 164 17.62 21.29 12.79
C ASP A 164 17.24 19.81 12.94
N ALA A 165 18.01 19.05 13.73
CA ALA A 165 17.70 17.64 14.00
C ALA A 165 16.54 17.52 15.01
N LEU A 166 15.36 17.10 14.55
CA LEU A 166 14.14 17.01 15.37
C LEU A 166 14.06 15.72 16.24
N HIS A 167 14.83 14.68 15.93
CA HIS A 167 14.84 13.42 16.67
C HIS A 167 16.26 12.97 17.02
N ILE A 168 16.71 13.31 18.25
CA ILE A 168 17.92 12.74 18.85
C ILE A 168 17.45 11.74 19.90
N VAL A 169 17.61 10.44 19.64
CA VAL A 169 17.37 9.39 20.63
C VAL A 169 18.70 9.07 21.30
N VAL A 170 18.93 9.63 22.48
CA VAL A 170 20.12 9.31 23.29
C VAL A 170 19.87 7.98 24.01
N ALA A 171 20.42 6.89 23.50
CA ALA A 171 20.43 5.61 24.21
C ALA A 171 21.37 5.72 25.41
N CYS A 172 20.80 5.75 26.62
CA CYS A 172 21.54 6.00 27.85
C CYS A 172 22.12 4.70 28.40
N HIS A 173 23.42 4.47 28.20
CA HIS A 173 24.23 3.74 29.15
C HIS A 173 25.37 4.67 29.56
N LEU A 174 25.22 5.31 30.72
CA LEU A 174 26.26 6.14 31.32
C LEU A 174 27.14 5.21 32.19
N PRO A 175 28.30 4.73 31.72
CA PRO A 175 29.31 4.25 32.64
C PRO A 175 29.76 5.42 33.51
N GLU A 176 29.97 5.14 34.80
CA GLU A 176 30.45 6.11 35.78
C GLU A 176 31.64 6.91 35.24
N ILE A 177 31.54 8.23 35.29
CA ILE A 177 32.62 9.15 34.93
C ILE A 177 33.70 9.00 36.01
N GLN A 178 34.74 8.19 35.75
CA GLN A 178 35.96 8.22 36.54
C GLN A 178 36.87 9.34 36.04
N ILE A 179 37.10 10.32 36.91
CA ILE A 179 38.04 11.45 36.72
C ILE A 179 39.46 11.02 37.04
#